data_AF-A0A4R8L0T4-F1
#
_entry.id   AF-A0A4R8L0T4-F1
#
_cell.length_a   1.000
_cell.length_b   1.000
_cell.length_c   1.000
_cell.angle_alpha   90.00
_cell.angle_beta   90.00
_cell.angle_gamma   90.00
#
_symmetry.space_group_name_H-M   'P 1'
#
loop_
_entity.id
_entity.type
_entity.pdbx_description
1 polymer ?
#
loop_
_entity_poly.entity_id
_entity_poly.type
_entity_poly.pdbx_seq_one_letter_code
_entity_poly.pdbx_strand_id
1 'polypeptide(L)'
;MTMQPLDFHPDNLLCCPNGRVRPQAASQHTSFGPMIMSNLERIDEYKYLWDGSQPGWVLKRFCGNYIDLSLAFPSTGPSTRELMAVRRTVAPYRALPVKEVVTQLRGQESLLLGRFEPKEARVIAAACRREDLNLVESIVDAPEFLPMNELTGVALIIEDDLLAEHVYTEALLHGIPVRQVEL
;
A
#
# COMPACT_ATOMS: atom_id res chain seq x y z
N MET A 1 5.00 21.33 32.21
CA MET A 1 3.72 20.71 31.80
C MET A 1 3.98 19.23 31.59
N THR A 2 3.66 18.47 32.63
CA THR A 2 3.96 17.05 32.78
C THR A 2 2.64 16.31 32.54
N MET A 3 2.54 15.49 31.50
CA MET A 3 1.44 14.55 31.34
C MET A 3 1.96 13.13 31.62
N GLN A 4 1.33 12.51 32.61
CA GLN A 4 1.47 11.10 32.97
C GLN A 4 0.55 10.21 32.10
N PRO A 5 0.82 8.89 32.05
CA PRO A 5 0.27 7.97 31.06
C PRO A 5 -1.09 7.36 31.47
N LEU A 6 -1.85 6.90 30.47
CA LEU A 6 -3.10 6.16 30.61
C LEU A 6 -2.83 4.68 30.94
N ASP A 7 -3.31 4.24 32.10
CA ASP A 7 -3.29 2.85 32.56
C ASP A 7 -4.31 1.97 31.82
N PHE A 8 -3.88 0.76 31.45
CA PHE A 8 -4.74 -0.35 31.00
C PHE A 8 -4.99 -1.30 32.18
N HIS A 9 -6.27 -1.60 32.47
CA HIS A 9 -6.66 -2.61 33.45
C HIS A 9 -7.15 -3.89 32.76
N PRO A 10 -6.64 -5.09 33.09
CA PRO A 10 -7.15 -6.36 32.58
C PRO A 10 -7.94 -7.07 33.68
N ASP A 11 -9.27 -7.11 33.63
CA ASP A 11 -10.08 -8.05 34.41
C ASP A 11 -11.54 -7.99 33.93
N ASN A 12 -12.03 -9.08 33.32
CA ASN A 12 -13.37 -9.63 33.55
C ASN A 12 -13.56 -10.94 32.78
N LEU A 13 -12.98 -12.00 33.34
CA LEU A 13 -13.48 -13.36 33.18
C LEU A 13 -14.72 -13.52 34.07
N LEU A 14 -15.86 -13.90 33.49
CA LEU A 14 -16.96 -14.50 34.24
C LEU A 14 -17.55 -15.66 33.43
N CYS A 15 -17.13 -16.87 33.81
CA CYS A 15 -17.86 -18.10 33.55
C CYS A 15 -19.13 -18.15 34.42
N CYS A 16 -20.22 -18.71 33.88
CA CYS A 16 -21.24 -19.42 34.64
C CYS A 16 -21.91 -20.52 33.77
N PRO A 17 -22.45 -21.59 34.38
CA PRO A 17 -22.51 -22.93 33.79
C PRO A 17 -23.94 -23.49 33.54
N ASN A 18 -24.00 -24.48 32.64
CA ASN A 18 -24.98 -25.59 32.50
C ASN A 18 -26.48 -25.35 32.18
N GLY A 19 -26.89 -25.74 30.96
CA GLY A 19 -27.75 -26.95 30.80
C GLY A 19 -29.23 -26.84 30.34
N ARG A 20 -29.47 -26.87 29.01
CA ARG A 20 -30.57 -27.55 28.23
C ARG A 20 -32.05 -27.11 28.46
N VAL A 21 -33.02 -27.08 27.51
CA VAL A 21 -33.24 -27.56 26.10
C VAL A 21 -34.64 -27.04 25.64
N ARG A 22 -34.86 -26.41 24.45
CA ARG A 22 -35.46 -26.91 23.16
C ARG A 22 -36.43 -25.86 22.52
N PRO A 23 -36.99 -26.03 21.30
CA PRO A 23 -36.82 -25.10 20.18
C PRO A 23 -38.12 -24.39 19.74
N GLN A 24 -37.99 -23.27 19.03
CA GLN A 24 -39.03 -22.78 18.12
C GLN A 24 -38.40 -22.27 16.83
N ALA A 25 -38.82 -22.89 15.74
CA ALA A 25 -38.61 -22.40 14.39
C ALA A 25 -39.42 -21.12 14.21
N ALA A 26 -38.76 -20.06 13.75
CA ALA A 26 -39.40 -18.99 13.02
C ALA A 26 -38.36 -18.40 12.06
N SER A 27 -38.61 -18.60 10.77
CA SER A 27 -37.94 -17.93 9.68
C SER A 27 -37.88 -16.43 9.94
N GLN A 28 -36.67 -15.89 9.99
CA GLN A 28 -36.40 -14.53 9.55
C GLN A 28 -35.26 -14.62 8.56
N HIS A 29 -35.61 -14.40 7.29
CA HIS A 29 -34.67 -14.04 6.24
C HIS A 29 -33.97 -12.74 6.69
N THR A 30 -32.84 -12.86 7.36
CA THR A 30 -31.87 -11.77 7.44
C THR A 30 -31.10 -11.77 6.13
N SER A 31 -31.57 -10.94 5.18
CA SER A 31 -30.64 -10.24 4.30
C SER A 31 -29.72 -9.36 5.16
N PHE A 32 -28.59 -8.92 4.60
CA PHE A 32 -27.47 -8.22 5.23
C PHE A 32 -26.30 -9.13 5.65
N GLY A 33 -25.57 -9.59 4.64
CA GLY A 33 -24.11 -9.51 4.65
C GLY A 33 -23.70 -8.47 3.61
N PRO A 34 -22.67 -7.64 3.83
CA PRO A 34 -22.12 -6.81 2.77
C PRO A 34 -21.59 -7.75 1.69
N MET A 35 -22.12 -7.66 0.47
CA MET A 35 -21.46 -8.24 -0.70
C MET A 35 -20.08 -7.60 -0.75
N ILE A 36 -19.04 -8.40 -0.50
CA ILE A 36 -17.71 -8.08 -0.98
C ILE A 36 -17.86 -8.14 -2.50
N MET A 37 -18.18 -6.99 -3.13
CA MET A 37 -18.17 -6.87 -4.58
C MET A 37 -16.76 -7.23 -5.03
N SER A 38 -16.65 -8.27 -5.85
CA SER A 38 -15.36 -8.67 -6.36
C SER A 38 -14.78 -7.54 -7.21
N ASN A 39 -13.46 -7.34 -7.19
CA ASN A 39 -12.83 -6.29 -8.00
C ASN A 39 -13.19 -6.39 -9.50
N LEU A 40 -13.54 -7.59 -9.99
CA LEU A 40 -14.04 -7.83 -11.34
C LEU A 40 -15.38 -7.13 -11.65
N GLU A 41 -16.35 -7.15 -10.73
CA GLU A 41 -17.63 -6.47 -10.92
C GLU A 41 -17.46 -4.95 -11.02
N ARG A 42 -16.46 -4.40 -10.32
CA ARG A 42 -16.15 -2.97 -10.37
C ARG A 42 -15.45 -2.56 -11.66
N ILE A 43 -14.67 -3.44 -12.29
CA ILE A 43 -14.02 -3.16 -13.59
C ILE A 43 -15.07 -3.00 -14.70
N ASP A 44 -16.16 -3.78 -14.67
CA ASP A 44 -17.22 -3.71 -15.67
C ASP A 44 -17.89 -2.33 -15.75
N GLU A 45 -17.91 -1.58 -14.64
CA GLU A 45 -18.39 -0.20 -14.59
C GLU A 45 -17.58 0.73 -15.49
N TYR A 46 -16.33 0.39 -15.82
CA TYR A 46 -15.40 1.20 -16.61
C TYR A 46 -15.24 0.74 -18.06
N LYS A 47 -15.97 -0.30 -18.50
CA LYS A 47 -15.89 -0.82 -19.88
C LYS A 47 -16.09 0.23 -20.96
N TYR A 48 -16.88 1.27 -20.66
CA TYR A 48 -17.14 2.38 -21.56
C TYR A 48 -15.89 3.13 -22.04
N LEU A 49 -14.76 2.97 -21.33
CA LEU A 49 -13.47 3.54 -21.71
C LEU A 49 -12.88 2.87 -22.96
N TRP A 50 -13.13 1.58 -23.20
CA TRP A 50 -12.46 0.79 -24.25
C TRP A 50 -13.40 -0.04 -25.14
N ASP A 51 -14.68 -0.18 -24.80
CA ASP A 51 -15.66 -0.92 -25.61
C ASP A 51 -16.26 -0.10 -26.77
N GLY A 52 -15.91 1.19 -26.86
CA GLY A 52 -16.38 2.11 -27.90
C GLY A 52 -17.77 2.70 -27.67
N SER A 53 -18.44 2.39 -26.55
CA SER A 53 -19.76 2.98 -26.20
C SER A 53 -19.67 4.48 -25.95
N GLN A 54 -18.53 4.96 -25.45
CA GLN A 54 -18.22 6.38 -25.34
C GLN A 54 -16.93 6.69 -26.10
N PRO A 55 -16.98 7.48 -27.19
CA PRO A 55 -15.78 7.85 -27.92
C PRO A 55 -14.96 8.91 -27.18
N GLY A 56 -13.68 9.02 -27.55
CA GLY A 56 -12.80 10.09 -27.09
C GLY A 56 -11.92 9.74 -25.89
N TRP A 57 -12.12 8.58 -25.26
CA TRP A 57 -11.27 8.14 -24.15
C TRP A 57 -9.88 7.73 -24.62
N VAL A 58 -8.87 8.23 -23.91
CA VAL A 58 -7.45 7.89 -24.04
C VAL A 58 -6.84 7.72 -22.66
N LEU A 59 -5.71 7.01 -22.56
CA LEU A 59 -4.86 7.06 -21.37
C LEU A 59 -3.76 8.09 -21.58
N LYS A 60 -3.73 9.13 -20.74
CA LYS A 60 -2.55 9.99 -20.62
C LYS A 60 -1.50 9.26 -19.80
N ARG A 61 -0.30 9.09 -20.36
CA ARG A 61 0.85 8.46 -19.70
C ARG A 61 1.76 9.55 -19.15
N PHE A 62 2.09 9.45 -17.87
CA PHE A 62 3.05 10.29 -17.19
C PHE A 62 4.19 9.40 -16.66
N CYS A 63 5.40 9.94 -16.60
CA CYS A 63 6.49 9.28 -15.89
C CYS A 63 6.43 9.73 -14.44
N GLY A 64 6.01 8.84 -13.54
CA GLY A 64 6.21 9.05 -12.12
C GLY A 64 7.70 8.89 -11.81
N ASN A 65 8.33 9.93 -11.27
CA ASN A 65 9.73 9.88 -10.86
C ASN A 65 9.79 9.29 -9.45
N TYR A 66 9.69 7.97 -9.31
CA TYR A 66 9.79 7.36 -7.99
C TYR A 66 11.24 7.05 -7.63
N ILE A 67 11.50 6.94 -6.32
CA ILE A 67 12.78 6.51 -5.79
C ILE A 67 12.55 5.30 -4.89
N ASP A 68 13.14 4.17 -5.27
CA ASP A 68 13.26 3.01 -4.39
C ASP A 68 14.41 3.26 -3.42
N LEU A 69 14.12 3.14 -2.12
CA LEU A 69 15.10 3.28 -1.05
C LEU A 69 15.41 1.92 -0.45
N SER A 70 16.69 1.57 -0.42
CA SER A 70 17.17 0.34 0.22
C SER A 70 18.32 0.63 1.17
N LEU A 71 18.36 -0.06 2.30
CA LEU A 71 19.56 -0.13 3.12
C LEU A 71 20.46 -1.23 2.58
N ALA A 72 21.77 -0.96 2.48
CA ALA A 72 22.76 -1.95 2.11
C ALA A 72 23.64 -2.29 3.30
N PHE A 73 23.75 -3.58 3.60
CA PHE A 73 24.55 -4.12 4.68
C PHE A 73 25.79 -4.84 4.12
N PRO A 74 26.83 -5.06 4.95
CA PRO A 74 27.91 -5.97 4.58
C PRO A 74 27.38 -7.37 4.26
N SER A 75 28.16 -8.18 3.53
CA SER A 75 27.80 -9.58 3.21
C SER A 75 27.63 -10.48 4.43
N THR A 76 28.16 -10.08 5.59
CA THR A 76 27.93 -10.74 6.88
C THR A 76 26.58 -10.38 7.52
N GLY A 77 25.82 -9.47 6.91
CA GLY A 77 24.60 -8.87 7.43
C GLY A 77 24.83 -7.60 8.25
N PRO A 78 23.74 -7.00 8.76
CA PRO A 78 23.79 -5.76 9.53
C PRO A 78 24.48 -5.95 10.88
N SER A 79 25.31 -4.98 11.24
CA SER A 79 25.90 -4.86 12.57
C SER A 79 24.85 -4.59 13.64
N THR A 80 25.17 -4.84 14.91
CA THR A 80 24.29 -4.50 16.04
C THR A 80 23.94 -3.02 16.08
N ARG A 81 24.87 -2.14 15.68
CA ARG A 81 24.65 -0.70 15.57
C ARG A 81 23.59 -0.40 14.51
N GLU A 82 23.71 -1.00 13.33
CA GLU A 82 22.76 -0.82 12.23
C GLU A 82 21.39 -1.37 12.59
N LEU A 83 21.29 -2.55 13.22
CA LEU A 83 20.02 -3.10 13.70
C LEU A 83 19.30 -2.14 14.66
N MET A 84 20.05 -1.49 15.56
CA MET A 84 19.48 -0.51 16.48
C MET A 84 19.14 0.81 15.81
N ALA A 85 19.88 1.21 14.77
CA ALA A 85 19.53 2.34 13.93
C ALA A 85 18.24 2.08 13.15
N VAL A 86 18.12 0.93 12.46
CA VAL A 86 16.91 0.51 11.73
C VAL A 86 15.69 0.52 12.64
N ARG A 87 15.81 -0.07 13.84
CA ARG A 87 14.73 -0.07 14.83
C ARG A 87 14.32 1.34 15.27
N ARG A 88 15.21 2.34 15.22
CA ARG A 88 14.86 3.73 15.58
C ARG A 88 14.26 4.50 14.40
N THR A 89 14.78 4.31 13.20
CA THR A 89 14.40 5.11 12.02
C THR A 89 13.27 4.52 11.20
N VAL A 90 13.23 3.20 11.00
CA VAL A 90 12.32 2.54 10.06
C VAL A 90 11.04 2.10 10.78
N ALA A 91 9.91 2.71 10.42
CA ALA A 91 8.66 2.62 11.17
C ALA A 91 8.17 1.18 11.46
N PRO A 92 8.14 0.25 10.48
CA PRO A 92 7.80 -1.15 10.73
C PRO A 92 8.61 -1.83 11.85
N TYR A 93 9.87 -1.44 12.04
CA TYR A 93 10.77 -2.08 13.00
C TYR A 93 10.73 -1.44 14.39
N ARG A 94 10.20 -0.22 14.54
CA ARG A 94 10.18 0.51 15.83
C ARG A 94 9.45 -0.24 16.94
N ALA A 95 8.32 -0.84 16.60
CA ALA A 95 7.49 -1.57 17.56
C ALA A 95 8.02 -2.99 17.85
N LEU A 96 8.91 -3.52 17.02
CA LEU A 96 9.38 -4.89 17.17
C LEU A 96 10.39 -5.04 18.32
N PRO A 97 10.34 -6.14 19.09
CA PRO A 97 11.41 -6.53 20.00
C PRO A 97 12.74 -6.70 19.25
N VAL A 98 13.86 -6.33 19.89
CA VAL A 98 15.21 -6.43 19.30
C VAL A 98 15.50 -7.83 18.73
N LYS A 99 15.07 -8.88 19.45
CA LYS A 99 15.27 -10.27 19.04
C LYS A 99 14.59 -10.57 17.69
N GLU A 100 13.41 -10.01 17.44
CA GLU A 100 12.70 -10.19 16.17
C GLU A 100 13.36 -9.42 15.04
N VAL A 101 13.80 -8.18 15.29
CA VAL A 101 14.56 -7.38 14.30
C VAL A 101 15.84 -8.12 13.89
N VAL A 102 16.60 -8.64 14.87
CA VAL A 102 17.79 -9.46 14.60
C VAL A 102 17.41 -10.68 13.77
N THR A 103 16.31 -11.35 14.07
CA THR A 103 15.91 -12.58 13.38
C THR A 103 15.52 -12.31 11.93
N GLN A 104 14.81 -11.22 11.66
CA GLN A 104 14.39 -10.83 10.32
C GLN A 104 15.54 -10.34 9.44
N LEU A 105 16.51 -9.64 10.03
CA LEU A 105 17.57 -8.96 9.28
C LEU A 105 18.91 -9.69 9.31
N ARG A 106 19.07 -10.74 10.12
CA ARG A 106 20.32 -11.51 10.17
C ARG A 106 20.61 -12.14 8.80
N GLY A 107 21.82 -11.90 8.31
CA GLY A 107 22.29 -12.42 7.03
C GLY A 107 21.66 -11.76 5.80
N GLN A 108 20.86 -10.71 5.98
CA GLN A 108 20.37 -9.91 4.86
C GLN A 108 21.46 -8.93 4.43
N GLU A 109 21.73 -8.87 3.12
CA GLU A 109 22.66 -7.91 2.53
C GLU A 109 21.95 -6.59 2.19
N SER A 110 20.62 -6.59 2.13
CA SER A 110 19.84 -5.39 1.90
C SER A 110 18.47 -5.44 2.57
N LEU A 111 17.87 -4.26 2.76
CA LEU A 111 16.50 -4.11 3.21
C LEU A 111 15.82 -3.04 2.35
N LEU A 112 14.80 -3.43 1.58
CA LEU A 112 13.95 -2.50 0.86
C LEU A 112 13.06 -1.75 1.86
N LEU A 113 13.18 -0.43 1.89
CA LEU A 113 12.35 0.45 2.72
C LEU A 113 11.02 0.79 2.03
N GLY A 114 11.01 0.75 0.70
CA GLY A 114 9.86 1.01 -0.13
C GLY A 114 10.18 1.94 -1.30
N ARG A 115 9.11 2.28 -2.01
CA ARG A 115 9.09 3.23 -3.12
C ARG A 115 8.45 4.53 -2.65
N PHE A 116 9.07 5.65 -2.99
CA PHE A 116 8.62 6.96 -2.52
C PHE A 116 8.72 8.02 -3.62
N GLU A 117 7.86 9.03 -3.52
CA GLU A 117 7.99 10.28 -4.26
C GLU A 117 9.32 10.98 -3.92
N PRO A 118 9.96 11.75 -4.82
CA PRO A 118 11.30 12.29 -4.59
C PRO A 118 11.41 13.16 -3.35
N LYS A 119 10.36 13.92 -3.03
CA LYS A 119 10.34 14.79 -1.85
C LYS A 119 10.32 13.97 -0.56
N GLU A 120 9.49 12.92 -0.51
CA GLU A 120 9.41 12.02 0.64
C GLU A 120 10.68 11.18 0.78
N ALA A 121 11.18 10.64 -0.32
CA ALA A 121 12.43 9.89 -0.38
C ALA A 121 13.59 10.69 0.24
N ARG A 122 13.72 11.97 -0.07
CA ARG A 122 14.74 12.86 0.52
C ARG A 122 14.64 12.98 2.04
N VAL A 123 13.43 13.07 2.57
CA VAL A 123 13.20 13.17 4.03
C VAL A 123 13.61 11.88 4.72
N ILE A 124 13.20 10.73 4.17
CA ILE A 124 13.56 9.40 4.70
C ILE A 124 15.07 9.19 4.59
N ALA A 125 15.66 9.51 3.43
CA ALA A 125 17.09 9.38 3.20
C ALA A 125 17.91 10.21 4.20
N ALA A 126 17.49 11.45 4.48
CA ALA A 126 18.12 12.29 5.49
C ALA A 126 17.99 11.71 6.91
N ALA A 127 16.89 11.02 7.24
CA ALA A 127 16.75 10.35 8.53
C ALA A 127 17.67 9.13 8.65
N CYS A 128 17.79 8.31 7.60
CA CYS A 128 18.69 7.16 7.59
C CYS A 128 20.17 7.58 7.66
N ARG A 129 20.58 8.58 6.87
CA ARG A 129 21.96 9.09 6.86
C ARG A 129 22.39 9.67 8.21
N ARG A 130 21.48 10.32 8.95
CA ARG A 130 21.77 10.83 10.30
C ARG A 130 22.11 9.74 11.32
N GLU A 131 21.69 8.50 11.06
CA GLU A 131 22.01 7.34 11.89
C GLU A 131 23.20 6.54 11.34
N ASP A 132 23.93 7.09 10.35
CA ASP A 132 25.01 6.44 9.61
C ASP A 132 24.59 5.13 8.94
N LEU A 133 23.32 5.02 8.52
CA LEU A 133 22.85 3.89 7.72
C LEU A 133 23.28 4.07 6.25
N ASN A 134 23.83 3.01 5.67
CA ASN A 134 24.21 2.99 4.26
C ASN A 134 22.96 2.82 3.38
N LEU A 135 22.57 3.89 2.71
CA LEU A 135 21.37 3.98 1.90
C LEU A 135 21.72 3.98 0.41
N VAL A 136 21.03 3.15 -0.35
CA VAL A 136 21.05 3.08 -1.80
C VAL A 136 19.73 3.63 -2.33
N GLU A 137 19.82 4.57 -3.27
CA GLU A 137 18.68 5.15 -3.97
C GLU A 137 18.68 4.64 -5.42
N SER A 138 17.55 4.17 -5.91
CA SER A 138 17.36 3.81 -7.31
C SER A 138 16.17 4.58 -7.87
N ILE A 139 16.38 5.31 -8.96
CA ILE A 139 15.27 5.95 -9.67
C ILE A 139 14.46 4.86 -10.37
N VAL A 140 13.15 4.90 -10.21
CA VAL A 140 12.22 4.03 -10.90
C VAL A 140 11.25 4.87 -11.71
N ASP A 141 11.36 4.73 -13.02
CA ASP A 141 10.37 5.26 -13.95
C ASP A 141 9.18 4.30 -13.99
N ALA A 142 8.18 4.56 -13.15
CA ALA A 142 6.91 3.85 -13.20
C ALA A 142 5.94 4.65 -14.08
N PRO A 143 5.41 4.08 -15.18
CA PRO A 143 4.41 4.76 -15.97
C PRO A 143 3.11 4.85 -15.16
N GLU A 144 2.63 6.07 -14.98
CA GLU A 144 1.29 6.33 -14.45
C GLU A 144 0.33 6.64 -15.60
N PHE A 145 -0.93 6.26 -15.41
CA PHE A 145 -1.98 6.48 -16.40
C PHE A 145 -3.13 7.27 -15.80
N LEU A 146 -3.70 8.17 -16.60
CA LEU A 146 -4.94 8.89 -16.29
C LEU A 146 -5.88 8.77 -17.48
N PRO A 147 -7.06 8.14 -17.32
CA PRO A 147 -8.08 8.15 -18.36
C PRO A 147 -8.61 9.58 -18.56
N MET A 148 -8.59 10.03 -19.80
CA MET A 148 -9.06 11.35 -20.19
C MET A 148 -9.91 11.23 -21.44
N ASN A 149 -11.06 11.88 -21.46
CA ASN A 149 -11.86 12.03 -22.66
C ASN A 149 -11.42 13.29 -23.40
N GLU A 150 -10.76 13.15 -24.55
CA GLU A 150 -10.23 14.28 -25.34
C GLU A 150 -11.35 15.09 -26.01
N LEU A 151 -12.55 14.54 -26.19
CA LEU A 151 -13.68 15.26 -26.78
C LEU A 151 -14.36 16.19 -25.78
N THR A 152 -14.44 15.78 -24.51
CA THR A 152 -15.09 16.57 -23.46
C THR A 152 -14.10 17.32 -22.56
N GLY A 153 -12.82 16.95 -22.59
CA GLY A 153 -11.78 17.48 -21.70
C GLY A 153 -11.86 16.97 -20.26
N VAL A 154 -12.66 15.93 -19.99
CA VAL A 154 -12.87 15.37 -18.66
C VAL A 154 -11.82 14.31 -18.34
N ALA A 155 -11.22 14.38 -17.15
CA ALA A 155 -10.39 13.31 -16.59
C ALA A 155 -11.20 12.46 -15.62
N LEU A 156 -10.95 11.15 -15.62
CA LEU A 156 -11.52 10.21 -14.66
C LEU A 156 -10.48 9.90 -13.58
N ILE A 157 -10.84 10.13 -12.32
CA ILE A 157 -10.02 9.78 -11.16
C ILE A 157 -10.66 8.55 -10.51
N ILE A 158 -9.87 7.49 -10.37
CA ILE A 158 -10.26 6.27 -9.64
C ILE A 158 -9.46 6.29 -8.35
N GLU A 159 -10.14 6.51 -7.21
CA GLU A 159 -9.49 6.71 -5.89
C GLU A 159 -8.89 5.42 -5.31
N ASP A 160 -9.36 4.26 -5.78
CA ASP A 160 -8.87 2.95 -5.35
C ASP A 160 -7.72 2.52 -6.26
N ASP A 161 -6.49 2.59 -5.75
CA ASP A 161 -5.26 2.33 -6.52
C ASP A 161 -5.27 0.95 -7.20
N LEU A 162 -5.76 -0.09 -6.50
CA LEU A 162 -5.82 -1.44 -7.04
C LEU A 162 -6.87 -1.55 -8.14
N LEU A 163 -8.03 -0.91 -7.98
CA LEU A 163 -9.03 -0.85 -9.04
C LEU A 163 -8.49 -0.06 -10.25
N ALA A 164 -7.83 1.07 -10.00
CA ALA A 164 -7.24 1.90 -11.04
C ALA A 164 -6.23 1.09 -11.87
N GLU A 165 -5.30 0.38 -11.23
CA GLU A 165 -4.33 -0.48 -11.90
C GLU A 165 -5.00 -1.53 -12.79
N HIS A 166 -6.03 -2.22 -12.30
CA HIS A 166 -6.77 -3.20 -13.10
C HIS A 166 -7.51 -2.55 -14.28
N VAL A 167 -8.18 -1.42 -14.06
CA VAL A 167 -8.88 -0.68 -15.12
C VAL A 167 -7.92 -0.22 -16.21
N TYR A 168 -6.73 0.28 -15.83
CA TYR A 168 -5.71 0.70 -16.80
C TYR A 168 -5.16 -0.49 -17.57
N THR A 169 -4.91 -1.60 -16.90
CA THR A 169 -4.43 -2.84 -17.51
C THR A 169 -5.43 -3.35 -18.55
N GLU A 170 -6.70 -3.44 -18.19
CA GLU A 170 -7.76 -3.86 -19.12
C GLU A 170 -7.91 -2.90 -20.30
N ALA A 171 -7.92 -1.58 -20.03
CA ALA A 171 -8.01 -0.58 -21.10
C ALA A 171 -6.85 -0.69 -22.10
N LEU A 172 -5.62 -0.91 -21.61
CA LEU A 172 -4.43 -1.16 -22.44
C LEU A 172 -4.57 -2.45 -23.25
N LEU A 173 -5.02 -3.54 -22.64
CA LEU A 173 -5.25 -4.83 -23.32
C LEU A 173 -6.28 -4.71 -24.44
N HIS A 174 -7.30 -3.88 -24.25
CA HIS A 174 -8.32 -3.57 -25.25
C HIS A 174 -7.89 -2.50 -26.26
N GLY A 175 -6.67 -1.98 -26.17
CA GLY A 175 -6.08 -1.12 -27.20
C GLY A 175 -6.54 0.34 -27.12
N ILE A 176 -6.94 0.82 -25.94
CA ILE A 176 -7.23 2.25 -25.75
C ILE A 176 -6.01 3.08 -26.18
N PRO A 177 -6.19 4.22 -26.88
CA PRO A 177 -5.05 5.03 -27.30
C PRO A 177 -4.30 5.58 -26.08
N VAL A 178 -2.96 5.46 -26.11
CA VAL A 178 -2.09 6.08 -25.11
C VAL A 178 -1.51 7.38 -25.67
N ARG A 179 -1.41 8.41 -24.83
CA ARG A 179 -0.80 9.71 -25.16
C ARG A 179 0.25 10.02 -24.11
N GLN A 180 1.49 10.20 -24.54
CA GLN A 180 2.54 10.65 -23.63
C GLN A 180 2.35 12.14 -23.32
N VAL A 181 2.44 12.48 -22.05
CA VAL A 181 2.51 13.88 -21.61
C VAL A 181 3.97 14.17 -21.32
N GLU A 182 4.54 15.11 -22.08
CA GLU A 182 5.82 15.72 -21.74
C GLU A 182 5.53 16.78 -20.66
N LEU A 183 6.05 16.56 -19.45
CA LEU A 183 6.04 17.52 -18.35
C LEU A 183 7.27 18.43 -18.41
#